data_AF-A0A6S7HSU4-F1
#
_entry.id   AF-A0A6S7HSU4-F1
#
_cell.length_a   1.000
_cell.length_b   1.000
_cell.length_c   1.000
_cell.angle_alpha   90.00
_cell.angle_beta   90.00
_cell.angle_gamma   90.00
#
_symmetry.space_group_name_H-M   'P 1'
#
loop_
_entity.id
_entity.type
_entity.pdbx_description
1 polymer ?
#
loop_
_entity_poly.entity_id
_entity_poly.type
_entity_poly.pdbx_seq_one_letter_code
_entity_poly.pdbx_strand_id
1 'polypeptide(L)'
;MVRQAALRTKGSGGLSGVDANGYRRMLACKSFKQSSTRLCEAIGRMTKTLCTQYIDPTTIEALIASRLIPLDKGEVAVRPIGVGEVKRRISAKCVMSFAKKDVEEASRSLQLCAGQKSGTQQAVRKERVQEWEERAERIRESAPPRI
;
A
#
# COMPACT_ATOMS: atom_id res chain seq x y z
N MET A 1 7.59 11.04 -11.39
CA MET A 1 7.06 10.14 -10.34
C MET A 1 7.41 8.67 -10.60
N VAL A 2 7.06 8.10 -11.76
CA VAL A 2 7.31 6.67 -12.09
C VAL A 2 8.77 6.24 -11.90
N ARG A 3 9.75 7.03 -12.39
CA ARG A 3 11.18 6.74 -12.18
C ARG A 3 11.55 6.61 -10.70
N GLN A 4 11.07 7.54 -9.88
CA GLN A 4 11.33 7.51 -8.43
C GLN A 4 10.65 6.32 -7.75
N ALA A 5 9.42 5.98 -8.16
CA ALA A 5 8.74 4.78 -7.68
C ALA A 5 9.50 3.50 -8.06
N ALA A 6 10.06 3.43 -9.27
CA ALA A 6 10.88 2.31 -9.72
C ALA A 6 12.18 2.18 -8.90
N LEU A 7 12.88 3.30 -8.63
CA LEU A 7 14.09 3.31 -7.79
C LEU A 7 13.80 2.83 -6.35
N ARG A 8 12.62 3.16 -5.82
CA ARG A 8 12.14 2.73 -4.48
C ARG A 8 11.50 1.34 -4.47
N THR A 9 11.41 0.68 -5.62
CA THR A 9 10.89 -0.69 -5.72
C THR A 9 12.02 -1.69 -5.53
N LYS A 10 11.72 -2.73 -4.76
CA LYS A 10 12.61 -3.86 -4.46
C LYS A 10 11.82 -5.16 -4.60
N GLY A 11 12.53 -6.28 -4.58
CA GLY A 11 11.94 -7.63 -4.61
C GLY A 11 11.86 -8.25 -6.00
N SER A 12 11.49 -9.53 -6.01
CA SER A 12 11.49 -10.39 -7.19
C SER A 12 10.37 -10.08 -8.19
N GLY A 13 10.52 -10.62 -9.40
CA GLY A 13 9.53 -10.50 -10.46
C GLY A 13 8.21 -11.19 -10.12
N GLY A 14 7.14 -10.73 -10.78
CA GLY A 14 5.85 -11.42 -10.80
C GLY A 14 5.86 -12.57 -11.80
N LEU A 15 4.72 -12.80 -12.45
CA LEU A 15 4.57 -13.82 -13.49
C LEU A 15 5.37 -13.49 -14.75
N SER A 16 5.58 -12.21 -15.06
CA SER A 16 6.41 -11.78 -16.19
C SER A 16 7.91 -12.04 -16.02
N GLY A 17 8.36 -12.48 -14.84
CA GLY A 17 9.76 -12.79 -14.55
C GLY A 17 10.68 -11.57 -14.38
N VAL A 18 10.31 -10.39 -14.87
CA VAL A 18 11.14 -9.18 -14.73
C VAL A 18 11.04 -8.63 -13.31
N ASP A 19 12.19 -8.57 -12.62
CA ASP A 19 12.29 -8.13 -11.23
C ASP A 19 12.42 -6.60 -11.08
N ALA A 20 12.54 -6.14 -9.83
CA ALA A 20 12.70 -4.73 -9.53
C ALA A 20 13.96 -4.10 -10.16
N ASN A 21 15.05 -4.86 -10.31
CA ASN A 21 16.29 -4.37 -10.92
C ASN A 21 16.13 -4.23 -12.44
N GLY A 22 15.46 -5.18 -13.10
CA GLY A 22 15.09 -5.09 -14.51
C GLY A 22 14.27 -3.85 -14.80
N TYR A 23 13.20 -3.61 -14.03
CA TYR A 23 12.40 -2.39 -14.18
C TYR A 23 13.17 -1.11 -13.86
N ARG A 24 14.07 -1.12 -12.87
CA ARG A 24 14.94 0.01 -12.59
C ARG A 24 15.83 0.34 -13.78
N ARG A 25 16.44 -0.68 -14.40
CA ARG A 25 17.25 -0.53 -15.60
C ARG A 25 16.41 0.03 -16.76
N MET A 26 15.26 -0.55 -17.06
CA MET A 26 14.38 -0.10 -18.16
C MET A 26 13.89 1.35 -17.99
N LEU A 27 13.55 1.76 -16.76
CA LEU A 27 12.89 3.05 -16.51
C LEU A 27 13.86 4.20 -16.17
N ALA A 28 15.03 3.88 -15.58
CA ALA A 28 15.96 4.89 -15.07
C ALA A 28 17.32 4.92 -15.78
N CYS A 29 17.66 3.92 -16.61
CA CYS A 29 18.95 3.92 -17.29
C CYS A 29 18.99 4.95 -18.42
N LYS A 30 20.02 5.79 -18.43
CA LYS A 30 20.24 6.83 -19.45
C LYS A 30 20.51 6.25 -20.85
N SER A 31 21.01 5.02 -20.95
CA SER A 31 21.33 4.37 -22.24
C SER A 31 20.10 4.17 -23.13
N PHE A 32 18.91 4.01 -22.54
CA PHE A 32 17.66 3.84 -23.28
C PHE A 32 17.04 5.16 -23.76
N LYS A 33 17.71 6.31 -23.52
CA LYS A 33 17.32 7.63 -24.04
C LYS A 33 15.80 7.88 -23.92
N GLN A 34 15.16 8.24 -25.03
CA GLN A 34 13.74 8.58 -25.10
C GLN A 34 12.82 7.38 -24.81
N SER A 35 13.25 6.15 -25.09
CA SER A 35 12.44 4.94 -24.83
C SER A 35 12.13 4.78 -23.33
N SER A 36 13.10 5.08 -22.45
CA SER A 36 12.87 5.07 -21.00
C SER A 36 11.80 6.07 -20.57
N THR A 37 11.80 7.27 -21.18
CA THR A 37 10.85 8.34 -20.89
C THR A 37 9.47 7.95 -21.36
N ARG A 38 9.33 7.50 -22.62
CA ARG A 38 8.05 7.05 -23.19
C ARG A 38 7.43 5.91 -22.39
N LEU A 39 8.24 4.97 -21.91
CA LEU A 39 7.76 3.90 -21.05
C LEU A 39 7.28 4.43 -19.68
N CYS A 40 8.00 5.36 -19.07
CA CYS A 40 7.55 6.00 -17.83
C CYS A 40 6.22 6.75 -18.01
N GLU A 41 6.05 7.46 -19.12
CA GLU A 41 4.81 8.15 -19.46
C GLU A 41 3.66 7.17 -19.71
N ALA A 42 3.91 6.07 -20.43
CA ALA A 42 2.92 5.03 -20.67
C ALA A 42 2.44 4.39 -19.36
N ILE A 43 3.35 4.05 -18.44
CA ILE A 43 3.01 3.55 -17.11
C ILE A 43 2.22 4.60 -16.32
N GLY A 44 2.60 5.88 -16.41
CA GLY A 44 1.88 6.98 -15.78
C GLY A 44 0.44 7.11 -16.30
N ARG A 45 0.25 7.07 -17.62
CA ARG A 45 -1.08 7.09 -18.26
C ARG A 45 -1.91 5.88 -17.84
N MET A 46 -1.34 4.67 -17.92
CA MET A 46 -2.00 3.43 -17.46
C MET A 46 -2.43 3.54 -16.00
N THR A 47 -1.56 4.04 -15.12
CA THR A 47 -1.87 4.25 -13.70
C THR A 47 -3.03 5.22 -13.51
N LYS A 48 -3.04 6.33 -14.25
CA LYS A 48 -4.14 7.30 -14.21
C LYS A 48 -5.45 6.65 -14.65
N THR A 49 -5.47 5.98 -15.79
CA THR A 49 -6.66 5.28 -16.31
C THR A 49 -7.20 4.28 -15.27
N LEU A 50 -6.34 3.45 -14.69
CA LEU A 50 -6.72 2.48 -13.64
C LEU A 50 -7.34 3.14 -12.40
N CYS A 51 -6.99 4.39 -12.09
CA CYS A 51 -7.53 5.10 -10.93
C CYS A 51 -8.77 5.94 -11.23
N THR A 52 -8.97 6.37 -12.48
CA THR A 52 -10.02 7.35 -12.83
C THR A 52 -11.12 6.80 -13.72
N GLN A 53 -10.95 5.62 -14.28
CA GLN A 53 -11.91 5.02 -15.22
C GLN A 53 -12.26 3.62 -14.76
N TYR A 54 -13.50 3.20 -15.07
CA TYR A 54 -13.86 1.81 -14.96
C TYR A 54 -13.10 1.01 -16.02
N ILE A 55 -12.48 -0.09 -15.59
CA ILE A 55 -11.82 -1.06 -16.45
C ILE A 55 -12.37 -2.42 -16.06
N ASP A 56 -12.87 -3.16 -17.04
CA ASP A 56 -13.32 -4.53 -16.80
C ASP A 56 -12.15 -5.38 -16.24
N PRO A 57 -12.29 -5.97 -15.04
CA PRO A 57 -11.24 -6.77 -14.41
C PRO A 57 -10.69 -7.89 -15.29
N THR A 58 -11.50 -8.46 -16.19
CA THR A 58 -11.07 -9.53 -17.10
C THR A 58 -9.93 -9.06 -18.03
N THR A 59 -9.98 -7.79 -18.45
CA THR A 59 -8.99 -7.20 -19.37
C THR A 59 -7.63 -6.94 -18.71
N ILE A 60 -7.58 -6.89 -17.37
CA ILE A 60 -6.38 -6.61 -16.58
C ILE A 60 -5.97 -7.78 -15.69
N GLU A 61 -6.53 -8.97 -15.94
CA GLU A 61 -6.24 -10.17 -15.17
C GLU A 61 -4.72 -10.42 -15.07
N ALA A 62 -3.99 -10.34 -16.18
CA ALA A 62 -2.54 -10.53 -16.20
C ALA A 62 -1.77 -9.47 -15.38
N LEU A 63 -2.31 -8.26 -15.21
CA LEU A 63 -1.71 -7.23 -14.36
C LEU A 63 -1.98 -7.51 -12.88
N ILE A 64 -3.14 -8.05 -12.55
CA ILE A 64 -3.59 -8.34 -11.18
C ILE A 64 -3.05 -9.69 -10.68
N ALA A 65 -2.80 -10.63 -11.59
CA ALA A 65 -2.27 -11.95 -11.30
C ALA A 65 -0.95 -11.87 -10.53
N SER A 66 -0.70 -12.91 -9.73
CA SER A 66 0.43 -12.95 -8.80
C SER A 66 1.08 -14.32 -8.83
N ARG A 67 2.41 -14.34 -8.73
CA ARG A 67 3.16 -15.58 -8.59
C ARG A 67 3.12 -16.03 -7.14
N LEU A 68 2.54 -17.20 -6.88
CA LEU A 68 2.42 -17.75 -5.53
C LEU A 68 3.74 -18.38 -5.06
N ILE A 69 4.13 -18.07 -3.82
CA ILE A 69 5.30 -18.64 -3.16
C ILE A 69 4.86 -19.13 -1.77
N PRO A 70 5.05 -20.42 -1.42
CA PRO A 70 4.86 -20.89 -0.05
C PRO A 70 6.02 -20.40 0.80
N LEU A 71 5.78 -19.46 1.71
CA LEU A 71 6.77 -19.05 2.69
C LEU A 71 6.62 -19.93 3.93
N ASP A 72 7.67 -20.64 4.29
CA ASP A 72 7.72 -21.41 5.53
C ASP A 72 7.57 -20.48 6.75
N LYS A 73 6.66 -20.84 7.65
CA LYS A 73 6.40 -20.15 8.93
C LYS A 73 6.56 -21.15 10.09
N GLY A 74 7.58 -22.01 9.99
CA GLY A 74 7.92 -23.02 10.97
C GLY A 74 7.18 -24.34 10.75
N GLU A 75 7.45 -25.31 11.61
CA GLU A 75 7.14 -26.73 11.43
C GLU A 75 5.67 -27.06 11.11
N VAL A 76 4.72 -26.18 11.46
CA VAL A 76 3.27 -26.45 11.36
C VAL A 76 2.54 -25.52 10.39
N ALA A 77 3.20 -24.50 9.81
CA ALA A 77 2.49 -23.47 9.06
C ALA A 77 3.24 -22.97 7.82
N VAL A 78 2.48 -22.83 6.73
CA VAL A 78 2.92 -22.14 5.51
C VAL A 78 2.13 -20.84 5.35
N ARG A 79 2.83 -19.75 5.05
CA ARG A 79 2.23 -18.47 4.64
C ARG A 79 2.27 -18.36 3.11
N PRO A 80 1.14 -18.48 2.40
CA PRO A 80 1.13 -18.24 0.96
C PRO A 80 1.35 -16.75 0.69
N ILE A 81 2.30 -16.43 -0.19
CA ILE A 81 2.58 -15.06 -0.65
C ILE A 81 2.29 -14.95 -2.14
N GLY A 82 1.48 -13.97 -2.52
CA GLY A 82 1.30 -13.56 -3.91
C GLY A 82 2.27 -12.45 -4.30
N VAL A 83 3.29 -12.78 -5.10
CA VAL A 83 4.19 -11.79 -5.69
C VAL A 83 3.55 -11.20 -6.95
N GLY A 84 2.90 -10.06 -6.80
CA GLY A 84 2.30 -9.33 -7.93
C GLY A 84 3.33 -8.71 -8.87
N GLU A 85 2.87 -8.38 -10.09
CA GLU A 85 3.66 -7.73 -11.13
C GLU A 85 4.41 -6.48 -10.66
N VAL A 86 5.68 -6.34 -11.03
CA VAL A 86 6.51 -5.20 -10.61
C VAL A 86 5.95 -3.87 -11.14
N LYS A 87 5.43 -3.85 -12.37
CA LYS A 87 4.73 -2.68 -12.93
C LYS A 87 3.50 -2.28 -12.10
N ARG A 88 2.76 -3.25 -11.54
CA ARG A 88 1.64 -2.99 -10.62
C ARG A 88 2.15 -2.39 -9.31
N ARG A 89 3.24 -2.92 -8.75
CA ARG A 89 3.87 -2.37 -7.51
C ARG A 89 4.41 -0.95 -7.71
N ILE A 90 5.00 -0.65 -8.87
CA ILE A 90 5.45 0.70 -9.23
C ILE A 90 4.24 1.65 -9.33
N SER A 91 3.19 1.24 -10.02
CA SER A 91 1.94 2.02 -10.16
C SER A 91 1.31 2.30 -8.79
N ALA A 92 1.21 1.30 -7.93
CA ALA A 92 0.72 1.45 -6.55
C ALA A 92 1.59 2.42 -5.73
N LYS A 93 2.92 2.39 -5.88
CA LYS A 93 3.80 3.37 -5.21
C LYS A 93 3.63 4.79 -5.74
N CYS A 94 3.36 4.95 -7.04
CA CYS A 94 2.97 6.25 -7.60
C CYS A 94 1.66 6.73 -6.96
N VAL A 95 0.67 5.84 -6.83
CA VAL A 95 -0.62 6.16 -6.20
C VAL A 95 -0.46 6.56 -4.75
N MET A 96 0.22 5.73 -3.98
CA MET A 96 0.50 6.02 -2.57
C MET A 96 1.36 7.26 -2.38
N SER A 97 2.13 7.73 -3.37
CA SER A 97 2.89 8.96 -3.20
C SER A 97 2.02 10.22 -3.08
N PHE A 98 0.77 10.18 -3.57
CA PHE A 98 -0.22 11.24 -3.35
C PHE A 98 -1.20 10.87 -2.23
N ALA A 99 -1.75 9.65 -2.25
CA ALA A 99 -2.84 9.24 -1.34
C ALA A 99 -2.37 8.95 0.09
N LYS A 100 -1.06 8.91 0.35
CA LYS A 100 -0.52 8.50 1.66
C LYS A 100 -1.09 9.30 2.83
N LYS A 101 -1.16 10.63 2.71
CA LYS A 101 -1.66 11.47 3.81
C LYS A 101 -3.14 11.19 4.08
N ASP A 102 -3.93 11.09 3.03
CA ASP A 102 -5.37 10.82 3.12
C ASP A 102 -5.61 9.42 3.71
N VAL A 103 -4.82 8.42 3.32
CA VAL A 103 -4.88 7.05 3.87
C VAL A 103 -4.47 7.03 5.34
N GLU A 104 -3.40 7.74 5.72
CA GLU A 104 -2.98 7.88 7.12
C GLU A 104 -4.07 8.54 7.97
N GLU A 105 -4.69 9.62 7.47
CA GLU A 105 -5.75 10.34 8.16
C GLU A 105 -7.07 9.56 8.25
N ALA A 106 -7.46 8.85 7.19
CA ALA A 106 -8.66 8.01 7.20
C ALA A 106 -8.50 6.81 8.14
N SER A 107 -7.28 6.28 8.25
CA SER A 107 -7.00 5.05 9.02
C SER A 107 -6.72 5.31 10.51
N ARG A 108 -6.04 6.41 10.86
CA ARG A 108 -5.64 6.80 12.24
C ARG A 108 -5.30 5.58 13.12
N SER A 109 -5.97 5.42 14.26
CA SER A 109 -5.75 4.34 15.22
C SER A 109 -6.58 3.08 14.92
N LEU A 110 -7.33 3.05 13.81
CA LEU A 110 -8.05 1.86 13.37
C LEU A 110 -7.12 0.88 12.64
N GLN A 111 -6.16 1.40 11.86
CA GLN A 111 -5.18 0.59 11.14
C GLN A 111 -3.75 1.09 11.38
N LEU A 112 -3.03 0.41 12.25
CA LEU A 112 -1.66 0.77 12.64
C LEU A 112 -0.66 0.67 11.49
N CYS A 113 -0.93 -0.20 10.51
CA CYS A 113 -0.07 -0.39 9.34
C CYS A 113 -0.25 0.68 8.25
N ALA A 114 -1.18 1.63 8.42
CA ALA A 114 -1.48 2.66 7.42
C ALA A 114 -0.48 3.82 7.38
N GLY A 115 0.56 3.80 8.23
CA GLY A 115 1.60 4.85 8.29
C GLY A 115 1.55 5.74 9.53
N GLN A 116 0.66 5.44 10.48
CA GLN A 116 0.57 6.16 11.74
C GLN A 116 1.91 6.13 12.50
N LYS A 117 2.42 7.31 12.84
CA LYS A 117 3.62 7.42 13.68
C LYS A 117 3.34 6.81 15.06
N SER A 118 4.26 5.97 15.53
CA SER A 118 4.13 5.28 16.81
C SER A 118 2.82 4.49 16.91
N GLY A 119 2.52 3.69 15.87
CA GLY A 119 1.24 3.00 15.72
C GLY A 119 0.83 2.19 16.96
N THR A 120 1.73 1.37 17.51
CA THR A 120 1.44 0.57 18.71
C THR A 120 1.04 1.44 19.91
N GLN A 121 1.76 2.54 20.15
CA GLN A 121 1.45 3.48 21.23
C GLN A 121 0.11 4.18 21.01
N GLN A 122 -0.23 4.50 19.76
CA GLN A 122 -1.49 5.14 19.41
C GLN A 122 -2.69 4.19 19.56
N ALA A 123 -2.52 2.90 19.34
CA ALA A 123 -3.54 1.89 19.67
C ALA A 123 -3.81 1.85 21.17
N VAL A 124 -2.78 1.66 21.98
CA VAL A 124 -2.92 1.63 23.45
C VAL A 124 -3.55 2.91 23.98
N ARG A 125 -3.13 4.08 23.45
CA ARG A 125 -3.72 5.37 23.84
C ARG A 125 -5.21 5.45 23.49
N LYS A 126 -5.62 4.94 22.31
CA LYS A 126 -7.03 4.92 21.89
C LYS A 126 -7.87 4.11 22.88
N GLU A 127 -7.44 2.89 23.18
CA GLU A 127 -8.12 1.99 24.14
C GLU A 127 -8.26 2.65 25.51
N ARG A 128 -7.18 3.26 25.99
CA ARG A 128 -7.18 4.00 27.26
C ARG A 128 -8.13 5.20 27.23
N VAL A 129 -8.18 5.98 26.16
CA VAL A 129 -9.12 7.13 26.09
C VAL A 129 -10.57 6.66 26.13
N GLN A 130 -10.92 5.58 25.41
CA GLN A 130 -12.28 5.02 25.44
C GLN A 130 -12.69 4.57 26.84
N GLU A 131 -11.81 3.85 27.55
CA GLU A 131 -12.05 3.43 28.93
C GLU A 131 -12.35 4.63 29.86
N TRP A 132 -11.62 5.74 29.68
CA TRP A 132 -11.80 6.94 30.49
C TRP A 132 -13.11 7.68 30.15
N GLU A 133 -13.48 7.73 28.88
CA GLU A 133 -14.76 8.32 28.43
C GLU A 133 -15.95 7.53 28.97
N GLU A 134 -15.94 6.20 28.85
CA GLU A 134 -16.97 5.33 29.42
C GLU A 134 -17.06 5.47 30.95
N ARG A 135 -15.91 5.56 31.63
CA ARG A 135 -15.87 5.79 33.07
C ARG A 135 -16.46 7.16 33.45
N ALA A 136 -16.15 8.21 32.70
CA ALA A 136 -16.68 9.55 32.93
C ALA A 136 -18.19 9.62 32.66
N GLU A 137 -18.71 8.85 31.71
CA GLU A 137 -20.14 8.71 31.46
C GLU A 137 -20.86 8.01 32.60
N ARG A 138 -20.34 6.85 33.08
CA ARG A 138 -20.86 6.18 34.28
C ARG A 138 -20.90 7.08 35.52
N ILE A 139 -19.89 7.93 35.68
CA ILE A 139 -19.84 8.90 36.80
C ILE A 139 -20.91 9.99 36.63
N ARG A 140 -21.15 10.45 35.40
CA ARG A 140 -22.20 11.45 35.11
C ARG A 140 -23.59 10.89 35.32
N GLU A 141 -23.84 9.65 34.89
CA GLU A 141 -25.14 8.97 35.07
C GLU A 141 -25.45 8.65 36.54
N SER A 142 -24.41 8.39 37.35
CA SER A 142 -24.55 8.12 38.79
C SER A 142 -24.53 9.38 39.66
N ALA A 143 -24.37 10.56 39.07
CA ALA A 143 -24.38 11.81 39.82
C ALA A 143 -25.81 12.21 40.24
N PRO A 144 -26.04 12.60 41.51
CA PRO A 144 -27.35 13.05 41.96
C PRO A 144 -27.78 14.33 41.22
N PRO A 145 -29.10 14.55 41.01
CA PRO A 145 -29.61 15.76 40.37
C PRO A 145 -29.16 16.98 41.18
N ARG A 146 -28.60 17.98 40.48
CA ARG A 146 -28.21 19.24 41.12
C ARG A 146 -29.47 19.98 41.56
N ILE A 147 -29.59 20.22 42.87
CA ILE A 147 -30.64 21.01 43.51
C ILE A 147 -30.40 22.49 43.20
#